data_AF-A0A931WYD0-F1
#
_entry.id   AF-A0A931WYD0-F1
#
_cell.length_a   1.000
_cell.length_b   1.000
_cell.length_c   1.000
_cell.angle_alpha   90.00
_cell.angle_beta   90.00
_cell.angle_gamma   90.00
#
_symmetry.space_group_name_H-M   'P 1'
#
loop_
_entity.id
_entity.type
_entity.pdbx_description
1 polymer ?
#
loop_
_entity_poly.entity_id
_entity_poly.type
_entity_poly.pdbx_seq_one_letter_code
_entity_poly.pdbx_strand_id
1 'polypeptide(L)'
;MLDGRGLESAKQAVADVRSHYLDLLDKSHWGFDDRAERLLQPDCGGFSGIGFAPEGCWVAKEVFCAREWCGKCGRQEGPAHNRRIARWLPKFQQADKWGYFVLTLPMSVRDKYRRKASLEALGRKAKAIFCKLGYERGLRRWHLFGDDHRDAKHHETPKYHPHLNVLLPDVGYLSAADIQRVKSAWAALLGVDSVVVHYKYLSLARHGIGKLYHLLSYVTRPTFTDWHWDERLALDLLGLHLGHTWGTWKGEPMWELSGGKEAVPEKAQIEAGYCRHGEPLTWVGVVPTSHVTGGEWRDIGDGYRVWYGPRVPPMPDKGLGSWDDAAKMGRSLLALARRGSQ
;
A
#
# COMPACT_ATOMS: atom_id res chain seq x y z
N MET A 1 19.39 27.98 17.47
CA MET A 1 20.17 27.02 16.67
C MET A 1 20.32 25.79 17.55
N LEU A 2 19.82 24.63 17.15
CA LEU A 2 20.19 23.39 17.85
C LEU A 2 21.64 23.09 17.47
N ASP A 3 22.46 22.73 18.46
CA ASP A 3 23.86 22.38 18.23
C ASP A 3 23.97 21.12 17.38
N GLY A 4 25.16 20.84 16.83
CA GLY A 4 25.40 19.69 15.95
C GLY A 4 25.04 18.34 16.55
N ARG A 5 24.86 18.26 17.90
CA ARG A 5 24.41 17.06 18.60
C ARG A 5 22.92 16.82 18.45
N GLY A 6 22.09 17.87 18.42
CA GLY A 6 20.64 17.73 18.21
C GLY A 6 20.27 17.20 16.81
N LEU A 7 21.05 17.55 15.79
CA LEU A 7 20.83 17.07 14.42
C LEU A 7 21.23 15.59 14.26
N GLU A 8 22.30 15.16 14.90
CA GLU A 8 22.70 13.75 14.87
C GLU A 8 21.82 12.85 15.74
N SER A 9 21.31 13.33 16.88
CA SER A 9 20.30 12.59 17.65
C SER A 9 18.99 12.39 16.87
N ALA A 10 18.60 13.35 16.02
CA ALA A 10 17.40 13.24 15.18
C ALA A 10 17.60 12.29 13.98
N LYS A 11 18.78 12.33 13.35
CA LYS A 11 19.15 11.36 12.30
C LYS A 11 19.27 9.95 12.87
N GLN A 12 19.84 9.81 14.07
CA GLN A 12 19.91 8.54 14.79
C GLN A 12 18.52 8.05 15.18
N ALA A 13 17.62 8.88 15.69
CA ALA A 13 16.24 8.46 16.02
C ALA A 13 15.43 8.02 14.79
N VAL A 14 15.58 8.70 13.64
CA VAL A 14 14.94 8.28 12.39
C VAL A 14 15.59 7.03 11.81
N ALA A 15 16.91 6.88 11.93
CA ALA A 15 17.63 5.66 11.58
C ALA A 15 17.29 4.49 12.51
N ASP A 16 17.06 4.74 13.79
CA ASP A 16 16.67 3.77 14.81
C ASP A 16 15.24 3.32 14.58
N VAL A 17 14.30 4.22 14.27
CA VAL A 17 12.92 3.85 13.87
C VAL A 17 12.91 3.07 12.56
N ARG A 18 13.76 3.45 11.59
CA ARG A 18 13.88 2.73 10.31
C ARG A 18 14.59 1.39 10.46
N SER A 19 15.56 1.28 11.37
CA SER A 19 16.23 0.03 11.72
C SER A 19 15.30 -0.87 12.53
N HIS A 20 14.49 -0.36 13.46
CA HIS A 20 13.43 -1.13 14.12
C HIS A 20 12.36 -1.61 13.13
N TYR A 21 12.02 -0.78 12.13
CA TYR A 21 11.07 -1.12 11.07
C TYR A 21 11.59 -2.22 10.14
N LEU A 22 12.91 -2.27 9.92
CA LEU A 22 13.57 -3.32 9.13
C LEU A 22 13.94 -4.52 9.99
N ASP A 23 14.32 -4.37 11.26
CA ASP A 23 14.71 -5.45 12.18
C ASP A 23 13.50 -6.27 12.64
N LEU A 24 12.31 -5.65 12.80
CA LEU A 24 11.04 -6.37 12.95
C LEU A 24 10.67 -7.19 11.70
N LEU A 25 11.26 -6.87 10.54
CA LEU A 25 11.09 -7.61 9.30
C LEU A 25 12.28 -8.52 8.95
N ASP A 26 13.46 -8.33 9.54
CA ASP A 26 14.71 -8.90 9.01
C ASP A 26 15.57 -9.71 10.00
N LYS A 27 15.50 -9.55 11.34
CA LYS A 27 16.45 -10.29 12.21
C LYS A 27 15.88 -10.74 13.55
N SER A 28 15.44 -12.00 13.59
CA SER A 28 15.69 -12.84 14.77
C SER A 28 16.11 -14.27 14.38
N HIS A 29 17.24 -14.70 14.93
CA HIS A 29 17.90 -15.99 14.75
C HIS A 29 17.07 -17.12 15.40
N TRP A 30 16.41 -17.99 14.62
CA TRP A 30 15.67 -19.14 15.17
C TRP A 30 15.70 -20.33 14.18
N GLY A 31 15.71 -21.58 14.67
CA GLY A 31 15.94 -22.82 13.88
C GLY A 31 14.96 -23.08 12.72
N PHE A 32 15.32 -24.00 11.82
CA PHE A 32 14.80 -24.08 10.44
C PHE A 32 13.40 -24.69 10.25
N ASP A 33 12.83 -25.47 11.17
CA ASP A 33 11.51 -26.11 10.96
C ASP A 33 10.32 -25.28 11.51
N ASP A 34 10.42 -24.67 12.69
CA ASP A 34 9.39 -23.75 13.24
C ASP A 34 9.35 -22.38 12.53
N ARG A 35 10.27 -22.14 11.60
CA ARG A 35 10.49 -20.83 10.95
C ARG A 35 9.46 -20.53 9.88
N ALA A 36 9.10 -21.50 9.04
CA ALA A 36 8.26 -21.25 7.87
C ALA A 36 6.84 -20.83 8.29
N GLU A 37 6.21 -21.58 9.19
CA GLU A 37 4.85 -21.28 9.63
C GLU A 37 4.74 -19.92 10.35
N ARG A 38 5.69 -19.59 11.24
CA ARG A 38 5.76 -18.26 11.87
C ARG A 38 6.06 -17.14 10.87
N LEU A 39 6.91 -17.42 9.86
CA LEU A 39 7.17 -16.49 8.76
C LEU A 39 6.00 -16.39 7.78
N LEU A 40 5.02 -17.28 7.81
CA LEU A 40 3.81 -17.20 6.98
C LEU A 40 2.63 -16.62 7.77
N GLN A 41 2.58 -16.84 9.08
CA GLN A 41 1.59 -16.33 10.02
C GLN A 41 2.25 -15.45 11.10
N PRO A 42 2.53 -14.17 10.81
CA PRO A 42 3.19 -13.29 11.75
C PRO A 42 2.18 -12.75 12.76
N ASP A 43 2.66 -12.29 13.92
CA ASP A 43 1.90 -11.46 14.84
C ASP A 43 1.56 -10.11 14.19
N CYS A 44 0.45 -10.11 13.46
CA CYS A 44 0.00 -8.97 12.67
C CYS A 44 -0.79 -7.99 13.54
N GLY A 45 -0.54 -6.69 13.42
CA GLY A 45 -1.31 -5.65 14.11
C GLY A 45 -1.16 -5.62 15.64
N GLY A 46 -0.12 -6.27 16.20
CA GLY A 46 0.19 -6.22 17.64
C GLY A 46 0.73 -4.86 18.09
N PHE A 47 1.23 -4.06 17.15
CA PHE A 47 1.81 -2.74 17.39
C PHE A 47 1.13 -1.67 16.53
N SER A 48 1.18 -0.42 16.98
CA SER A 48 0.67 0.75 16.28
C SER A 48 1.72 1.85 16.24
N GLY A 49 1.98 2.38 15.04
CA GLY A 49 2.76 3.60 14.87
C GLY A 49 1.91 4.81 15.28
N ILE A 50 2.54 5.80 15.90
CA ILE A 50 1.85 6.98 16.42
C ILE A 50 2.28 8.23 15.67
N GLY A 51 1.30 8.93 15.11
CA GLY A 51 1.43 10.20 14.44
C GLY A 51 0.86 11.33 15.29
N PHE A 52 1.52 12.47 15.24
CA PHE A 52 1.12 13.69 15.94
C PHE A 52 1.12 14.88 14.96
N ALA A 53 0.12 15.74 15.05
CA ALA A 53 0.11 17.05 14.40
C ALA A 53 0.10 18.19 15.45
N PRO A 54 0.74 19.35 15.17
CA PRO A 54 0.92 20.46 16.11
C PRO A 54 -0.34 20.93 16.85
N GLU A 55 -1.50 20.94 16.20
CA GLU A 55 -2.78 21.32 16.80
C GLU A 55 -3.37 20.27 17.75
N GLY A 56 -2.61 19.24 18.12
CA GLY A 56 -3.02 18.26 19.11
C GLY A 56 -3.75 17.04 18.53
N CYS A 57 -3.70 16.84 17.22
CA CYS A 57 -4.24 15.61 16.62
C CYS A 57 -3.27 14.45 16.83
N TRP A 58 -3.79 13.36 17.39
CA TRP A 58 -3.06 12.10 17.50
C TRP A 58 -3.73 11.02 16.67
N VAL A 59 -2.91 10.29 15.93
CA VAL A 59 -3.31 9.19 15.07
C VAL A 59 -2.50 7.97 15.46
N ALA A 60 -3.16 6.83 15.63
CA ALA A 60 -2.52 5.55 15.75
C ALA A 60 -2.82 4.72 14.50
N LYS A 61 -1.79 4.05 13.98
CA LYS A 61 -1.90 3.21 12.79
C LYS A 61 -1.27 1.86 13.09
N GLU A 62 -2.11 0.83 13.18
CA GLU A 62 -1.65 -0.55 13.38
C GLU A 62 -0.63 -0.95 12.31
N VAL A 63 0.39 -1.67 12.73
CA VAL A 63 1.44 -2.20 11.87
C VAL A 63 1.00 -3.57 11.36
N PHE A 64 0.67 -3.64 10.08
CA PHE A 64 0.27 -4.89 9.43
C PHE A 64 1.40 -5.48 8.59
N CYS A 65 1.48 -6.81 8.53
CA CYS A 65 2.45 -7.51 7.69
C CYS A 65 2.20 -7.36 6.18
N ALA A 66 0.99 -6.92 5.80
CA ALA A 66 0.54 -6.69 4.42
C ALA A 66 0.61 -7.92 3.48
N ARG A 67 0.78 -9.12 4.02
CA ARG A 67 0.72 -10.39 3.28
C ARG A 67 -0.73 -10.67 2.88
N GLU A 68 -0.95 -11.11 1.64
CA GLU A 68 -2.31 -11.34 1.11
C GLU A 68 -3.01 -12.54 1.78
N TRP A 69 -2.24 -13.52 2.23
CA TRP A 69 -2.73 -14.70 2.95
C TRP A 69 -2.83 -14.50 4.46
N CYS A 70 -2.51 -13.31 4.98
CA CYS A 70 -2.61 -13.07 6.41
C CYS A 70 -4.07 -13.11 6.86
N GLY A 71 -4.38 -14.02 7.80
CA GLY A 71 -5.71 -14.18 8.38
C GLY A 71 -6.26 -12.94 9.09
N LYS A 72 -5.42 -11.97 9.47
CA LYS A 72 -5.84 -10.70 10.10
C LYS A 72 -5.98 -9.56 9.09
N CYS A 73 -4.91 -9.22 8.35
CA CYS A 73 -4.91 -8.04 7.49
C CYS A 73 -5.14 -8.32 6.01
N GLY A 74 -4.85 -9.55 5.55
CA GLY A 74 -4.65 -9.88 4.14
C GLY A 74 -5.92 -10.10 3.33
N ARG A 75 -7.02 -10.47 4.01
CA ARG A 75 -8.30 -10.84 3.40
C ARG A 75 -8.87 -9.74 2.50
N GLN A 76 -9.73 -10.14 1.56
CA GLN A 76 -10.53 -9.17 0.80
C GLN A 76 -11.35 -8.34 1.78
N GLU A 77 -11.40 -7.02 1.51
CA GLU A 77 -12.04 -6.02 2.38
C GLU A 77 -11.47 -5.96 3.81
N GLY A 78 -10.36 -6.66 4.05
CA GLY A 78 -9.58 -6.54 5.28
C GLY A 78 -8.69 -5.30 5.29
N PRO A 79 -8.05 -5.02 6.44
CA PRO A 79 -7.29 -3.79 6.63
C PRO A 79 -6.24 -3.52 5.55
N ALA A 80 -5.43 -4.51 5.13
CA ALA A 80 -4.40 -4.26 4.13
C ALA A 80 -4.99 -3.91 2.74
N HIS A 81 -6.16 -4.48 2.40
CA HIS A 81 -6.87 -4.15 1.17
C HIS A 81 -7.36 -2.70 1.19
N ASN A 82 -8.10 -2.33 2.22
CA ASN A 82 -8.68 -0.99 2.34
C ASN A 82 -7.61 0.09 2.46
N ARG A 83 -6.46 -0.21 3.08
CA ARG A 83 -5.29 0.68 3.08
C ARG A 83 -4.67 0.87 1.70
N ARG A 84 -4.65 -0.16 0.85
CA ARG A 84 -4.21 -0.01 -0.55
C ARG A 84 -5.16 0.91 -1.31
N ILE A 85 -6.48 0.73 -1.12
CA ILE A 85 -7.49 1.64 -1.67
C ILE A 85 -7.24 3.07 -1.17
N ALA A 86 -7.08 3.29 0.14
CA ALA A 86 -6.85 4.61 0.71
C ALA A 86 -5.59 5.31 0.15
N ARG A 87 -4.51 4.58 -0.12
CA ARG A 87 -3.30 5.14 -0.77
C ARG A 87 -3.47 5.50 -2.23
N TRP A 88 -4.31 4.75 -2.95
CA TRP A 88 -4.49 4.90 -4.39
C TRP A 88 -5.67 5.83 -4.72
N LEU A 89 -6.68 5.91 -3.88
CA LEU A 89 -7.91 6.68 -4.12
C LEU A 89 -7.63 8.15 -4.43
N PRO A 90 -6.82 8.91 -3.64
CA PRO A 90 -6.53 10.30 -3.97
C PRO A 90 -5.85 10.48 -5.33
N LYS A 91 -5.04 9.51 -5.76
CA LYS A 91 -4.42 9.50 -7.10
C LYS A 91 -5.44 9.17 -8.17
N PHE A 92 -6.30 8.20 -7.87
CA PHE A 92 -7.33 7.70 -8.76
C PHE A 92 -8.42 8.75 -9.05
N GLN A 93 -8.66 9.64 -8.09
CA GLN A 93 -9.58 10.77 -8.22
C GLN A 93 -9.05 11.91 -9.12
N GLN A 94 -7.74 11.96 -9.42
CA GLN A 94 -7.15 13.01 -10.28
C GLN A 94 -7.40 12.80 -11.78
N ALA A 95 -8.26 11.85 -12.14
CA ALA A 95 -8.71 11.61 -13.50
C ALA A 95 -10.15 11.11 -13.49
N ASP A 96 -10.95 11.58 -14.45
CA ASP A 96 -12.33 11.16 -14.67
C ASP A 96 -12.42 9.95 -15.62
N LYS A 97 -11.28 9.52 -16.17
CA LYS A 97 -11.17 8.46 -17.18
C LYS A 97 -9.92 7.63 -16.95
N TRP A 98 -10.06 6.31 -17.09
CA TRP A 98 -9.01 5.35 -16.77
C TRP A 98 -8.93 4.23 -17.80
N GLY A 99 -7.78 4.13 -18.45
CA GLY A 99 -7.39 2.96 -19.24
C GLY A 99 -6.94 1.86 -18.30
N TYR A 100 -7.37 0.63 -18.56
CA TYR A 100 -7.07 -0.52 -17.72
C TYR A 100 -6.56 -1.68 -18.58
N PHE A 101 -5.27 -1.98 -18.39
CA PHE A 101 -4.61 -3.12 -18.99
C PHE A 101 -4.45 -4.26 -17.99
N VAL A 102 -4.62 -5.49 -18.48
CA VAL A 102 -4.22 -6.72 -17.79
C VAL A 102 -3.16 -7.41 -18.64
N LEU A 103 -1.92 -7.45 -18.13
CA LEU A 103 -0.79 -8.10 -18.80
C LEU A 103 -0.55 -9.47 -18.16
N THR A 104 -1.06 -10.53 -18.80
CA THR A 104 -0.95 -11.88 -18.26
C THR A 104 0.38 -12.53 -18.67
N LEU A 105 1.01 -13.25 -17.74
CA LEU A 105 2.18 -14.07 -18.08
C LEU A 105 1.75 -15.37 -18.78
N PRO A 106 2.28 -15.65 -19.99
CA PRO A 106 2.13 -16.94 -20.64
C PRO A 106 2.68 -18.06 -19.76
N MET A 107 2.06 -19.25 -19.84
CA MET A 107 2.44 -20.40 -19.02
C MET A 107 3.94 -20.75 -19.15
N SER A 108 4.49 -20.65 -20.36
CA SER A 108 5.89 -20.98 -20.67
C SER A 108 6.94 -20.14 -19.91
N VAL A 109 6.55 -19.02 -19.31
CA VAL A 109 7.49 -18.13 -18.60
C VAL A 109 7.16 -17.91 -17.12
N ARG A 110 6.04 -18.44 -16.60
CA ARG A 110 5.59 -18.16 -15.22
C ARG A 110 6.62 -18.55 -14.17
N ASP A 111 7.28 -19.70 -14.35
CA ASP A 111 8.24 -20.21 -13.37
C ASP A 111 9.44 -19.27 -13.17
N LYS A 112 9.81 -18.50 -14.20
CA LYS A 112 10.88 -17.49 -14.13
C LYS A 112 10.57 -16.34 -13.17
N TYR A 113 9.29 -16.14 -12.83
CA TYR A 113 8.82 -14.99 -12.06
C TYR A 113 8.25 -15.35 -10.67
N ARG A 114 8.58 -16.54 -10.17
CA ARG A 114 8.16 -17.01 -8.84
C ARG A 114 8.98 -16.44 -7.68
N ARG A 115 10.01 -15.64 -7.95
CA ARG A 115 10.83 -14.97 -6.93
C ARG A 115 10.54 -13.48 -6.86
N LYS A 116 10.62 -12.90 -5.66
CA LYS A 116 10.48 -11.46 -5.42
C LYS A 116 11.29 -10.62 -6.42
N ALA A 117 12.60 -10.86 -6.52
CA ALA A 117 13.50 -10.07 -7.36
C ALA A 117 13.09 -10.08 -8.86
N SER A 118 12.72 -11.25 -9.39
CA SER A 118 12.28 -11.39 -10.78
C SER A 118 10.96 -10.66 -11.04
N LEU A 119 9.99 -10.76 -10.13
CA LEU A 119 8.67 -10.16 -10.30
C LEU A 119 8.69 -8.63 -10.12
N GLU A 120 9.52 -8.12 -9.21
CA GLU A 120 9.79 -6.69 -9.08
C GLU A 120 10.49 -6.12 -10.31
N ALA A 121 11.53 -6.81 -10.80
CA ALA A 121 12.26 -6.39 -12.00
C ALA A 121 11.34 -6.34 -13.22
N LEU A 122 10.49 -7.37 -13.39
CA LEU A 122 9.50 -7.40 -14.46
C LEU A 122 8.50 -6.24 -14.35
N GLY A 123 7.97 -5.98 -13.15
CA GLY A 123 7.06 -4.85 -12.92
C GLY A 123 7.70 -3.49 -13.22
N ARG A 124 9.00 -3.31 -12.92
CA ARG A 124 9.76 -2.10 -13.32
C ARG A 124 9.92 -1.99 -14.82
N LYS A 125 10.23 -3.09 -15.51
CA LYS A 125 10.35 -3.11 -16.98
C LYS A 125 9.01 -2.87 -17.67
N ALA A 126 7.91 -3.40 -17.12
CA ALA A 126 6.56 -3.12 -17.59
C ALA A 126 6.22 -1.63 -17.49
N LYS A 127 6.50 -0.98 -16.35
CA LYS A 127 6.39 0.48 -16.23
C LYS A 127 7.17 1.20 -17.34
N ALA A 128 8.42 0.78 -17.59
CA ALA A 128 9.26 1.41 -18.61
C ALA A 128 8.67 1.30 -20.03
N ILE A 129 7.93 0.23 -20.35
CA ILE A 129 7.17 0.12 -21.60
C ILE A 129 6.15 1.27 -21.68
N PHE A 130 5.31 1.44 -20.67
CA PHE A 130 4.29 2.50 -20.68
C PHE A 130 4.91 3.90 -20.74
N CYS A 131 5.99 4.16 -20.00
CA CYS A 131 6.69 5.44 -20.10
C CYS A 131 7.23 5.70 -21.51
N LYS A 132 7.82 4.70 -22.18
CA LYS A 132 8.29 4.83 -23.58
C LYS A 132 7.17 5.05 -24.59
N LEU A 133 5.96 4.60 -24.27
CA LEU A 133 4.76 4.83 -25.07
C LEU A 133 4.09 6.18 -24.78
N GLY A 134 4.67 7.01 -23.90
CA GLY A 134 4.18 8.36 -23.60
C GLY A 134 3.27 8.46 -22.38
N TYR A 135 3.09 7.39 -21.60
CA TYR A 135 2.27 7.44 -20.39
C TYR A 135 3.09 7.92 -19.18
N GLU A 136 2.91 9.19 -18.81
CA GLU A 136 3.72 9.89 -17.80
C GLU A 136 3.46 9.41 -16.36
N ARG A 137 2.21 9.02 -16.07
CA ARG A 137 1.77 8.58 -14.74
C ARG A 137 0.85 7.37 -14.83
N GLY A 138 0.79 6.60 -13.74
CA GLY A 138 -0.13 5.47 -13.63
C GLY A 138 0.08 4.64 -12.37
N LEU A 139 -0.78 3.63 -12.22
CA LEU A 139 -0.80 2.70 -11.09
C LEU A 139 -0.62 1.28 -11.65
N ARG A 140 0.13 0.42 -10.97
CA ARG A 140 0.29 -0.98 -11.38
C ARG A 140 0.24 -1.92 -10.18
N ARG A 141 -0.40 -3.09 -10.34
CA ARG A 141 -0.41 -4.11 -9.30
C ARG A 141 -0.45 -5.53 -9.85
N TRP A 142 0.41 -6.37 -9.31
CA TRP A 142 0.37 -7.81 -9.56
C TRP A 142 -0.83 -8.45 -8.85
N HIS A 143 -1.59 -9.23 -9.62
CA HIS A 143 -2.41 -10.33 -9.10
C HIS A 143 -1.64 -11.62 -9.41
N LEU A 144 -1.58 -12.55 -8.47
CA LEU A 144 -0.76 -13.76 -8.57
C LEU A 144 -1.60 -15.00 -8.93
N PHE A 145 -2.87 -15.00 -8.55
CA PHE A 145 -3.84 -16.06 -8.79
C PHE A 145 -5.14 -15.47 -9.36
N GLY A 146 -6.00 -16.33 -9.91
CA GLY A 146 -7.24 -15.94 -10.58
C GLY A 146 -8.44 -15.71 -9.64
N ASP A 147 -9.60 -15.46 -10.24
CA ASP A 147 -10.87 -15.25 -9.54
C ASP A 147 -11.55 -16.56 -9.07
N ASP A 148 -11.23 -17.68 -9.73
CA ASP A 148 -11.95 -18.96 -9.64
C ASP A 148 -11.72 -19.77 -8.35
N HIS A 149 -11.20 -19.15 -7.29
CA HIS A 149 -10.87 -19.86 -6.05
C HIS A 149 -12.00 -19.83 -5.02
N ARG A 150 -13.10 -19.10 -5.31
CA ARG A 150 -14.33 -19.14 -4.52
C ARG A 150 -15.30 -20.24 -4.94
N ASP A 151 -15.15 -20.81 -6.14
CA ASP A 151 -15.82 -22.04 -6.53
C ASP A 151 -14.92 -23.24 -6.26
N ALA A 152 -14.75 -23.55 -4.97
CA ALA A 152 -14.34 -24.87 -4.50
C ALA A 152 -15.36 -25.97 -4.85
N LYS A 153 -16.19 -25.79 -5.89
CA LYS A 153 -17.06 -26.82 -6.47
C LYS A 153 -16.27 -27.97 -7.11
N HIS A 154 -14.96 -27.78 -7.37
CA HIS A 154 -14.13 -28.77 -8.06
C HIS A 154 -12.88 -29.24 -7.31
N HIS A 155 -12.69 -28.89 -6.03
CA HIS A 155 -11.51 -29.33 -5.24
C HIS A 155 -10.12 -29.08 -5.88
N GLU A 156 -10.03 -28.24 -6.93
CA GLU A 156 -8.74 -27.96 -7.58
C GLU A 156 -7.95 -26.89 -6.82
N THR A 157 -6.66 -27.15 -6.59
CA THR A 157 -5.75 -26.16 -6.02
C THR A 157 -5.63 -24.95 -6.96
N PRO A 158 -5.75 -23.72 -6.42
CA PRO A 158 -5.53 -22.49 -7.18
C PRO A 158 -4.24 -22.48 -7.99
N LYS A 159 -4.33 -22.22 -9.30
CA LYS A 159 -3.17 -22.24 -10.20
C LYS A 159 -2.51 -20.87 -10.23
N TYR A 160 -1.19 -20.84 -10.06
CA TYR A 160 -0.38 -19.62 -10.22
C TYR A 160 -0.58 -19.04 -11.63
N HIS A 161 -1.21 -17.87 -11.69
CA HIS A 161 -1.62 -17.17 -12.90
C HIS A 161 -1.33 -15.66 -12.78
N PRO A 162 -0.04 -15.28 -12.69
CA PRO A 162 0.34 -13.91 -12.46
C PRO A 162 -0.03 -13.01 -13.64
N HIS A 163 -0.70 -11.91 -13.33
CA HIS A 163 -1.02 -10.85 -14.28
C HIS A 163 -0.82 -9.47 -13.65
N LEU A 164 -0.28 -8.55 -14.44
CA LEU A 164 -0.05 -7.17 -14.02
C LEU A 164 -1.23 -6.31 -14.46
N ASN A 165 -1.96 -5.81 -13.48
CA ASN A 165 -2.97 -4.79 -13.68
C ASN A 165 -2.29 -3.43 -13.81
N VAL A 166 -2.62 -2.65 -14.83
CA VAL A 166 -2.09 -1.31 -15.06
C VAL A 166 -3.24 -0.35 -15.31
N LEU A 167 -3.31 0.71 -14.51
CA LEU A 167 -4.30 1.78 -14.59
C LEU A 167 -3.61 3.06 -15.07
N LEU A 168 -4.11 3.61 -16.17
CA LEU A 168 -3.58 4.82 -16.82
C LEU A 168 -4.64 5.93 -16.76
N PRO A 169 -4.37 7.06 -16.08
CA PRO A 169 -5.31 8.18 -16.02
C PRO A 169 -5.42 8.83 -17.40
N ASP A 170 -6.57 9.44 -17.67
CA ASP A 170 -6.86 10.23 -18.87
C ASP A 170 -6.84 9.43 -20.18
N VAL A 171 -6.74 8.10 -20.10
CA VAL A 171 -6.74 7.20 -21.27
C VAL A 171 -8.13 6.61 -21.50
N GLY A 172 -8.69 6.89 -22.68
CA GLY A 172 -10.01 6.41 -23.11
C GLY A 172 -9.96 5.20 -24.02
N TYR A 173 -10.78 5.22 -25.07
CA TYR A 173 -10.66 4.23 -26.13
C TYR A 173 -9.25 4.26 -26.74
N LEU A 174 -8.70 3.07 -27.04
CA LEU A 174 -7.43 2.92 -27.74
C LEU A 174 -7.67 2.19 -29.05
N SER A 175 -6.93 2.58 -30.08
CA SER A 175 -6.96 1.89 -31.37
C SER A 175 -6.39 0.48 -31.23
N ALA A 176 -6.74 -0.41 -32.16
CA ALA A 176 -6.13 -1.74 -32.23
C ALA A 176 -4.59 -1.64 -32.39
N ALA A 177 -4.10 -0.62 -33.10
CA ALA A 177 -2.67 -0.37 -33.25
C ALA A 177 -1.99 -0.01 -31.93
N ASP A 178 -2.60 0.84 -31.09
CA ASP A 178 -2.04 1.21 -29.79
C ASP A 178 -1.99 0.03 -28.82
N ILE A 179 -3.06 -0.78 -28.80
CA ILE A 179 -3.08 -2.03 -28.01
C ILE A 179 -2.01 -2.99 -28.52
N GLN A 180 -1.84 -3.09 -29.84
CA GLN A 180 -0.82 -3.94 -30.44
C GLN A 180 0.60 -3.49 -30.09
N ARG A 181 0.86 -2.19 -29.97
CA ARG A 181 2.17 -1.68 -29.50
C ARG A 181 2.49 -2.17 -28.08
N VAL A 182 1.50 -2.18 -27.17
CA VAL A 182 1.67 -2.72 -25.83
C VAL A 182 1.92 -4.24 -25.87
N LYS A 183 1.14 -4.98 -26.67
CA LYS A 183 1.32 -6.44 -26.86
C LYS A 183 2.72 -6.77 -27.36
N SER A 184 3.18 -6.12 -28.43
CA SER A 184 4.49 -6.36 -29.01
C SER A 184 5.62 -6.03 -28.02
N ALA A 185 5.53 -4.91 -27.30
CA ALA A 185 6.52 -4.55 -26.29
C ALA A 185 6.55 -5.54 -25.11
N TRP A 186 5.38 -6.04 -24.69
CA TRP A 186 5.28 -7.05 -23.63
C TRP A 186 5.82 -8.41 -24.08
N ALA A 187 5.48 -8.86 -25.28
CA ALA A 187 5.98 -10.10 -25.89
C ALA A 187 7.51 -10.06 -26.02
N ALA A 188 8.05 -8.96 -26.56
CA ALA A 188 9.49 -8.77 -26.69
C ALA A 188 10.21 -8.75 -25.33
N LEU A 189 9.61 -8.15 -24.30
CA LEU A 189 10.16 -8.14 -22.94
C LEU A 189 10.22 -9.55 -22.32
N LEU A 190 9.24 -10.40 -22.63
CA LEU A 190 9.17 -11.77 -22.13
C LEU A 190 9.95 -12.77 -22.99
N GLY A 191 10.34 -12.40 -24.21
CA GLY A 191 11.00 -13.27 -25.17
C GLY A 191 10.07 -14.39 -25.67
N VAL A 192 8.83 -14.05 -26.01
CA VAL A 192 7.80 -14.98 -26.50
C VAL A 192 7.10 -14.42 -27.73
N ASP A 193 6.53 -15.28 -28.57
CA ASP A 193 5.88 -14.88 -29.82
C ASP A 193 4.50 -14.25 -29.62
N SER A 194 3.78 -14.67 -28.57
CA SER A 194 2.43 -14.17 -28.29
C SER A 194 2.17 -14.00 -26.80
N VAL A 195 1.29 -13.05 -26.49
CA VAL A 195 0.91 -12.68 -25.12
C VAL A 195 -0.57 -12.39 -25.04
N VAL A 196 -1.15 -12.63 -23.87
CA VAL A 196 -2.51 -12.24 -23.54
C VAL A 196 -2.48 -10.87 -22.86
N VAL A 197 -3.02 -9.87 -23.56
CA VAL A 197 -3.21 -8.51 -23.05
C VAL A 197 -4.68 -8.14 -23.24
N HIS A 198 -5.36 -7.86 -22.14
CA HIS A 198 -6.71 -7.31 -22.16
C HIS A 198 -6.68 -5.81 -21.92
N TYR A 199 -7.55 -5.09 -22.61
CA TYR A 199 -7.75 -3.66 -22.44
C TYR A 199 -9.23 -3.34 -22.30
N LYS A 200 -9.56 -2.46 -21.35
CA LYS A 200 -10.83 -1.71 -21.32
C LYS A 200 -10.56 -0.32 -20.76
N TYR A 201 -11.51 0.58 -20.91
CA TYR A 201 -11.46 1.88 -20.24
C TYR A 201 -12.78 2.13 -19.50
N LEU A 202 -12.69 2.86 -18.40
CA LEU A 202 -13.83 3.37 -17.68
C LEU A 202 -13.76 4.90 -17.65
N SER A 203 -14.93 5.54 -17.56
CA SER A 203 -15.04 6.99 -17.40
C SER A 203 -16.19 7.35 -16.50
N LEU A 204 -16.06 8.45 -15.78
CA LEU A 204 -17.07 9.02 -14.90
C LEU A 204 -18.36 9.28 -15.66
N ALA A 205 -18.27 9.98 -16.80
CA ALA A 205 -19.42 10.33 -17.63
C ALA A 205 -20.24 9.12 -18.12
N ARG A 206 -19.60 7.97 -18.38
CA ARG A 206 -20.28 6.78 -18.92
C ARG A 206 -20.66 5.75 -17.86
N HIS A 207 -19.88 5.62 -16.79
CA HIS A 207 -20.00 4.51 -15.84
C HIS A 207 -20.30 4.95 -14.41
N GLY A 208 -20.11 6.23 -14.09
CA GLY A 208 -20.31 6.77 -12.75
C GLY A 208 -19.22 6.38 -11.74
N ILE A 209 -19.29 7.04 -10.58
CA ILE A 209 -18.33 6.91 -9.48
C ILE A 209 -18.24 5.46 -8.97
N GLY A 210 -19.38 4.78 -8.83
CA GLY A 210 -19.44 3.41 -8.29
C GLY A 210 -18.63 2.41 -9.11
N LYS A 211 -18.66 2.51 -10.45
CA LYS A 211 -17.87 1.61 -11.32
C LYS A 211 -16.38 1.94 -11.30
N LEU A 212 -16.01 3.22 -11.19
CA LEU A 212 -14.62 3.64 -11.01
C LEU A 212 -14.06 3.11 -9.68
N TYR A 213 -14.80 3.31 -8.59
CA TYR A 213 -14.41 2.78 -7.27
C TYR A 213 -14.33 1.25 -7.27
N HIS A 214 -15.28 0.58 -7.92
CA HIS A 214 -15.25 -0.87 -8.07
C HIS A 214 -14.00 -1.34 -8.84
N LEU A 215 -13.58 -0.65 -9.90
CA LEU A 215 -12.33 -0.95 -10.60
C LEU A 215 -11.13 -0.83 -9.67
N LEU A 216 -11.04 0.26 -8.89
CA LEU A 216 -9.95 0.47 -7.94
C LEU A 216 -9.91 -0.65 -6.88
N SER A 217 -11.06 -0.98 -6.29
CA SER A 217 -11.21 -2.07 -5.32
C SER A 217 -10.80 -3.42 -5.95
N TYR A 218 -11.30 -3.72 -7.14
CA TYR A 218 -10.95 -4.94 -7.87
C TYR A 218 -9.44 -5.05 -8.15
N VAL A 219 -8.79 -3.97 -8.61
CA VAL A 219 -7.35 -3.98 -8.88
C VAL A 219 -6.52 -4.13 -7.61
N THR A 220 -6.99 -3.60 -6.47
CA THR A 220 -6.23 -3.61 -5.20
C THR A 220 -6.50 -4.82 -4.31
N ARG A 221 -7.48 -5.67 -4.63
CA ARG A 221 -7.85 -6.85 -3.84
C ARG A 221 -6.75 -7.91 -3.78
N PRO A 222 -6.61 -8.62 -2.65
CA PRO A 222 -5.69 -9.76 -2.57
C PRO A 222 -6.12 -10.85 -3.56
N THR A 223 -5.14 -11.53 -4.14
CA THR A 223 -5.36 -12.71 -4.98
C THR A 223 -4.62 -13.93 -4.46
N PHE A 224 -3.61 -13.77 -3.62
CA PHE A 224 -2.93 -14.90 -2.96
C PHE A 224 -3.38 -14.99 -1.49
N THR A 225 -4.61 -15.45 -1.27
CA THR A 225 -5.30 -15.34 0.04
C THR A 225 -5.05 -16.51 0.99
N ASP A 226 -4.36 -17.55 0.54
CA ASP A 226 -3.99 -18.69 1.37
C ASP A 226 -2.60 -19.17 0.92
N TRP A 227 -1.66 -19.23 1.86
CA TRP A 227 -0.29 -19.61 1.58
C TRP A 227 -0.17 -21.09 1.24
N HIS A 228 -1.12 -21.94 1.66
CA HIS A 228 -1.12 -23.38 1.33
C HIS A 228 -1.32 -23.66 -0.16
N TRP A 229 -1.84 -22.70 -0.93
CA TRP A 229 -1.92 -22.85 -2.38
C TRP A 229 -0.53 -23.04 -3.01
N ASP A 230 0.48 -22.42 -2.40
CA ASP A 230 1.87 -22.48 -2.88
C ASP A 230 2.84 -21.97 -1.81
N GLU A 231 3.17 -22.82 -0.82
CA GLU A 231 3.98 -22.42 0.34
C GLU A 231 5.34 -21.86 -0.07
N ARG A 232 5.99 -22.51 -1.05
CA ARG A 232 7.30 -22.09 -1.56
C ARG A 232 7.23 -20.69 -2.15
N LEU A 233 6.19 -20.41 -2.95
CA LEU A 233 5.95 -19.07 -3.50
C LEU A 233 5.69 -18.07 -2.37
N ALA A 234 4.90 -18.41 -1.36
CA ALA A 234 4.63 -17.51 -0.25
C ALA A 234 5.92 -17.06 0.47
N LEU A 235 6.84 -18.00 0.71
CA LEU A 235 8.17 -17.72 1.28
C LEU A 235 9.04 -16.88 0.32
N ASP A 236 9.12 -17.25 -0.96
CA ASP A 236 9.94 -16.55 -1.97
C ASP A 236 9.43 -15.12 -2.29
N LEU A 237 8.18 -14.79 -1.93
CA LEU A 237 7.57 -13.48 -2.11
C LEU A 237 7.50 -12.63 -0.82
N LEU A 238 8.10 -13.08 0.29
CA LEU A 238 8.12 -12.28 1.52
C LEU A 238 8.71 -10.88 1.32
N GLY A 239 7.97 -9.87 1.80
CA GLY A 239 8.35 -8.46 1.67
C GLY A 239 8.25 -7.90 0.24
N LEU A 240 7.62 -8.61 -0.70
CA LEU A 240 7.30 -8.08 -2.02
C LEU A 240 6.18 -7.03 -1.93
N HIS A 241 6.40 -5.86 -2.52
CA HIS A 241 5.34 -4.89 -2.77
C HIS A 241 4.66 -5.18 -4.12
N LEU A 242 3.42 -5.67 -4.06
CA LEU A 242 2.70 -6.03 -5.28
C LEU A 242 2.17 -4.82 -6.06
N GLY A 243 1.96 -3.67 -5.40
CA GLY A 243 1.42 -2.45 -5.98
C GLY A 243 2.40 -1.28 -5.98
N HIS A 244 2.48 -0.56 -7.10
CA HIS A 244 3.32 0.63 -7.27
C HIS A 244 2.63 1.71 -8.09
N THR A 245 3.10 2.95 -7.96
CA THR A 245 2.65 4.10 -8.75
C THR A 245 3.84 4.76 -9.42
N TRP A 246 3.62 5.50 -10.52
CA TRP A 246 4.65 6.35 -11.12
C TRP A 246 4.08 7.68 -11.61
N GLY A 247 4.98 8.61 -11.92
CA GLY A 247 4.63 9.97 -12.30
C GLY A 247 4.22 10.84 -11.12
N THR A 248 3.76 12.06 -11.43
CA THR A 248 3.37 13.06 -10.45
C THR A 248 1.87 12.99 -10.15
N TRP A 249 1.52 13.05 -8.87
CA TRP A 249 0.14 12.95 -8.37
C TRP A 249 -0.21 14.13 -7.46
N LYS A 250 -0.07 15.35 -7.99
CA LYS A 250 -0.35 16.61 -7.28
C LYS A 250 -1.56 17.36 -7.85
N GLY A 251 -2.37 16.69 -8.67
CA GLY A 251 -3.59 17.29 -9.22
C GLY A 251 -4.74 17.30 -8.22
N GLU A 252 -5.71 18.17 -8.46
CA GLU A 252 -6.97 18.21 -7.73
C GLU A 252 -7.86 17.00 -8.08
N PRO A 253 -8.70 16.52 -7.15
CA PRO A 253 -9.67 15.48 -7.46
C PRO A 253 -10.72 15.97 -8.46
N MET A 254 -10.97 15.19 -9.52
CA MET A 254 -12.03 15.43 -10.50
C MET A 254 -13.39 14.89 -10.04
N TRP A 255 -13.40 14.05 -9.00
CA TRP A 255 -14.60 13.47 -8.41
C TRP A 255 -14.36 13.00 -6.99
N GLU A 256 -15.44 12.95 -6.21
CA GLU A 256 -15.44 12.53 -4.82
C GLU A 256 -16.53 11.48 -4.58
N LEU A 257 -16.35 10.63 -3.57
CA LEU A 257 -17.40 9.71 -3.16
C LEU A 257 -18.53 10.52 -2.50
N SER A 258 -19.73 10.49 -3.05
CA SER A 258 -20.89 11.20 -2.52
C SER A 258 -21.31 10.64 -1.15
N GLY A 259 -21.00 11.39 -0.08
CA GLY A 259 -21.38 11.13 1.32
C GLY A 259 -21.06 12.31 2.25
N GLY A 260 -20.85 13.52 1.70
CA GLY A 260 -20.35 14.70 2.41
C GLY A 260 -18.80 14.78 2.43
N LYS A 261 -18.29 15.96 2.79
CA LYS A 261 -16.85 16.34 2.83
C LYS A 261 -15.98 15.51 3.80
N GLU A 262 -16.53 14.50 4.47
CA GLU A 262 -15.84 13.64 5.43
C GLU A 262 -15.24 12.36 4.80
N ALA A 263 -15.44 12.15 3.49
CA ALA A 263 -15.12 10.89 2.82
C ALA A 263 -14.21 10.99 1.58
N VAL A 264 -13.23 11.90 1.57
CA VAL A 264 -11.87 11.35 1.43
C VAL A 264 -11.60 10.78 2.81
N PRO A 265 -11.82 9.47 3.03
CA PRO A 265 -11.95 8.93 4.37
C PRO A 265 -10.71 9.39 5.14
N GLU A 266 -10.86 9.89 6.36
CA GLU A 266 -9.77 10.33 7.24
C GLU A 266 -8.49 9.44 7.12
N LYS A 267 -8.67 8.14 6.88
CA LYS A 267 -7.65 7.16 6.46
C LYS A 267 -6.75 7.57 5.27
N ALA A 268 -7.31 8.05 4.17
CA ALA A 268 -6.58 8.52 3.00
C ALA A 268 -5.76 9.79 3.28
N GLN A 269 -6.26 10.70 4.13
CA GLN A 269 -5.47 11.83 4.62
C GLN A 269 -4.29 11.35 5.46
N ILE A 270 -4.54 10.42 6.39
CA ILE A 270 -3.49 9.78 7.19
C ILE A 270 -2.46 9.07 6.31
N GLU A 271 -2.89 8.36 5.27
CA GLU A 271 -1.98 7.74 4.29
C GLU A 271 -1.16 8.76 3.48
N ALA A 272 -1.71 9.96 3.26
CA ALA A 272 -1.00 11.07 2.63
C ALA A 272 -0.08 11.82 3.61
N GLY A 273 -0.11 11.47 4.90
CA GLY A 273 0.72 12.08 5.94
C GLY A 273 0.08 13.29 6.62
N TYR A 274 -1.26 13.40 6.58
CA TYR A 274 -1.99 14.52 7.19
C TYR A 274 -3.01 14.03 8.22
N CYS A 275 -3.26 14.85 9.25
CA CYS A 275 -4.33 14.61 10.21
C CYS A 275 -5.68 15.04 9.62
N ARG A 276 -6.76 14.80 10.35
CA ARG A 276 -8.14 15.16 9.94
C ARG A 276 -8.38 16.66 9.71
N HIS A 277 -7.54 17.53 10.27
CA HIS A 277 -7.61 18.97 10.04
C HIS A 277 -6.71 19.42 8.88
N GLY A 278 -6.03 18.50 8.19
CA GLY A 278 -5.13 18.80 7.07
C GLY A 278 -3.70 19.17 7.47
N GLU A 279 -3.35 19.09 8.75
CA GLU A 279 -1.97 19.35 9.20
C GLU A 279 -1.03 18.17 8.96
N PRO A 280 0.26 18.41 8.65
CA PRO A 280 1.25 17.34 8.52
C PRO A 280 1.44 16.54 9.81
N LEU A 281 1.36 15.22 9.69
CA LEU A 281 1.66 14.27 10.75
C LEU A 281 3.17 14.04 10.86
N THR A 282 3.68 14.08 12.09
CA THR A 282 5.01 13.57 12.44
C THR A 282 4.84 12.25 13.18
N TRP A 283 5.49 11.20 12.67
CA TRP A 283 5.48 9.89 13.33
C TRP A 283 6.53 9.88 14.44
N VAL A 284 6.10 9.61 15.67
CA VAL A 284 6.93 9.79 16.89
C VAL A 284 7.34 8.49 17.57
N GLY A 285 6.76 7.36 17.18
CA GLY A 285 7.13 6.06 17.76
C GLY A 285 6.13 4.95 17.46
N VAL A 286 6.34 3.81 18.11
CA VAL A 286 5.50 2.61 18.01
C VAL A 286 5.15 2.14 19.42
N VAL A 287 3.89 1.77 19.64
CA VAL A 287 3.38 1.25 20.91
C VAL A 287 2.62 -0.06 20.68
N PRO A 288 2.48 -0.94 21.70
CA PRO A 288 1.51 -2.02 21.65
C PRO A 288 0.11 -1.50 21.29
N THR A 289 -0.58 -2.18 20.37
CA THR A 289 -1.91 -1.76 19.89
C THR A 289 -2.92 -1.70 21.03
N SER A 290 -2.80 -2.55 22.04
CA SER A 290 -3.64 -2.54 23.25
C SER A 290 -3.63 -1.20 24.00
N HIS A 291 -2.61 -0.35 23.80
CA HIS A 291 -2.53 0.96 24.44
C HIS A 291 -3.35 2.05 23.73
N VAL A 292 -3.83 1.76 22.52
CA VAL A 292 -4.63 2.72 21.72
C VAL A 292 -6.03 2.21 21.45
N THR A 293 -6.50 1.17 22.13
CA THR A 293 -7.81 0.53 21.91
C THR A 293 -8.91 0.98 22.88
N GLY A 294 -8.68 1.99 23.73
CA GLY A 294 -9.66 2.46 24.72
C GLY A 294 -9.54 3.94 25.05
N GLY A 295 -10.44 4.42 25.92
CA GLY A 295 -10.54 5.83 26.27
C GLY A 295 -11.06 6.67 25.10
N GLU A 296 -10.39 7.79 24.82
CA GLU A 296 -10.78 8.74 23.76
C GLU A 296 -10.23 8.37 22.37
N TRP A 297 -9.57 7.22 22.23
CA TRP A 297 -9.19 6.67 20.93
C TRP A 297 -10.42 6.10 20.24
N ARG A 298 -10.77 6.65 19.07
CA ARG A 298 -11.86 6.16 18.23
C ARG A 298 -11.30 5.36 17.05
N ASP A 299 -11.81 4.15 16.86
CA ASP A 299 -11.49 3.31 15.71
C ASP A 299 -12.25 3.80 14.47
N ILE A 300 -11.52 4.13 13.41
CA ILE A 300 -12.09 4.58 12.13
C ILE A 300 -11.98 3.49 11.04
N GLY A 301 -11.77 2.24 11.48
CA GLY A 301 -11.62 1.04 10.67
C GLY A 301 -10.18 0.81 10.18
N ASP A 302 -9.92 -0.39 9.68
CA ASP A 302 -8.65 -0.77 9.02
C ASP A 302 -7.39 -0.51 9.85
N GLY A 303 -7.51 -0.64 11.18
CA GLY A 303 -6.43 -0.45 12.14
C GLY A 303 -5.97 1.01 12.25
N TYR A 304 -6.83 1.98 11.91
CA TYR A 304 -6.59 3.39 12.20
C TYR A 304 -7.40 3.81 13.40
N ARG A 305 -6.78 4.58 14.30
CA ARG A 305 -7.46 5.19 15.43
C ARG A 305 -7.06 6.64 15.54
N VAL A 306 -8.00 7.47 15.97
CA VAL A 306 -7.80 8.90 16.14
C VAL A 306 -8.21 9.28 17.54
N TRP A 307 -7.41 10.12 18.16
CA TRP A 307 -7.67 10.62 19.51
C TRP A 307 -8.62 11.82 19.46
N TYR A 308 -9.67 11.77 20.27
CA TYR A 308 -10.66 12.85 20.41
C TYR A 308 -10.64 13.53 21.78
N GLY A 309 -9.72 13.14 22.65
CA GLY A 309 -9.66 13.65 24.02
C GLY A 309 -9.18 15.10 24.10
N PRO A 310 -9.56 15.82 25.17
CA PRO A 310 -9.26 17.25 25.33
C PRO A 310 -7.79 17.56 25.66
N ARG A 311 -6.97 16.54 25.94
CA ARG A 311 -5.55 16.64 26.29
C ARG A 311 -4.75 15.63 25.49
N VAL A 312 -3.42 15.75 25.51
CA VAL A 312 -2.51 14.71 25.04
C VAL A 312 -2.92 13.34 25.60
N PRO A 313 -2.90 12.24 24.81
CA PRO A 313 -3.25 10.92 25.30
C PRO A 313 -2.45 10.56 26.58
N PRO A 314 -2.96 9.73 27.49
CA PRO A 314 -2.16 9.18 28.59
C PRO A 314 -1.17 8.14 28.04
N MET A 315 0.07 8.11 28.54
CA MET A 315 1.10 7.17 28.05
C MET A 315 1.15 5.91 28.91
N PRO A 316 1.62 4.78 28.35
CA PRO A 316 2.07 3.65 29.14
C PRO A 316 3.39 4.01 29.85
N ASP A 317 3.54 3.61 31.11
CA ASP A 317 4.71 3.92 31.97
C ASP A 317 6.07 3.40 31.47
N LYS A 318 6.18 2.80 30.28
CA LYS A 318 7.40 2.10 29.83
C LYS A 318 7.75 2.39 28.37
N GLY A 319 8.87 3.09 28.16
CA GLY A 319 9.74 2.90 26.99
C GLY A 319 9.82 4.03 25.96
N LEU A 320 8.86 4.94 25.94
CA LEU A 320 8.96 6.24 25.24
C LEU A 320 8.91 7.32 26.33
N GLY A 321 9.61 8.44 26.20
CA GLY A 321 9.41 9.59 27.11
C GLY A 321 7.98 10.13 27.01
N SER A 322 7.53 10.98 27.95
CA SER A 322 6.13 11.47 28.06
C SER A 322 5.55 11.86 26.67
N TRP A 323 4.24 11.70 26.43
CA TRP A 323 3.66 12.16 25.17
C TRP A 323 3.91 13.66 24.92
N ASP A 324 4.08 14.44 25.99
CA ASP A 324 4.51 15.84 25.89
C ASP A 324 5.92 15.96 25.31
N ASP A 325 6.84 15.05 25.65
CA ASP A 325 8.18 15.00 25.07
C ASP A 325 8.15 14.50 23.63
N ALA A 326 7.33 13.49 23.31
CA ALA A 326 7.08 13.08 21.93
C ALA A 326 6.48 14.23 21.08
N ALA A 327 5.56 15.00 21.66
CA ALA A 327 4.98 16.19 21.03
C ALA A 327 6.00 17.33 20.89
N LYS A 328 6.87 17.55 21.89
CA LYS A 328 8.00 18.51 21.81
C LYS A 328 8.97 18.10 20.72
N MET A 329 9.32 16.82 20.61
CA MET A 329 10.16 16.27 19.54
C MET A 329 9.48 16.47 18.18
N GLY A 330 8.21 16.11 18.04
CA GLY A 330 7.44 16.32 16.82
C GLY A 330 7.38 17.79 16.39
N ARG A 331 7.07 18.70 17.31
CA ARG A 331 7.10 20.16 17.06
C ARG A 331 8.49 20.65 16.65
N SER A 332 9.55 20.14 17.27
CA SER A 332 10.93 20.49 16.93
C SER A 332 11.31 20.01 15.52
N LEU A 333 10.92 18.79 15.16
CA LEU A 333 11.14 18.24 13.81
C LEU A 333 10.39 19.03 12.73
N LEU A 334 9.13 19.42 12.99
CA LEU A 334 8.37 20.28 12.08
C LEU A 334 8.96 21.68 11.95
N ALA A 335 9.45 22.26 13.05
CA ALA A 335 10.12 23.56 13.04
C ALA A 335 11.44 23.53 12.23
N LEU A 336 12.16 22.41 12.26
CA LEU A 336 13.35 22.19 11.44
C LEU A 336 12.99 22.00 9.95
N ALA A 337 11.96 21.21 9.65
CA ALA A 337 11.50 20.98 8.29
C ALA A 337 11.05 22.27 7.59
N ARG A 338 10.39 23.19 8.31
CA ARG A 338 9.97 24.50 7.76
C ARG A 338 11.13 25.45 7.45
N ARG A 339 12.30 25.28 8.09
CA ARG A 339 13.50 26.11 7.85
C ARG A 339 14.38 25.61 6.70
N GLY A 340 14.27 24.34 6.33
CA GLY A 340 15.02 23.76 5.20
C GLY A 340 14.37 23.96 3.83
N SER A 341 13.22 24.60 3.78
CA SER A 341 12.42 24.85 2.56
C SER A 341 12.46 26.30 2.09
N GLN A 342 13.28 27.15 2.71
CA GLN A 342 13.48 28.56 2.36
C GLN A 342 14.79 28.78 1.62
#